data_AF-A0A162QUQ6-F1
#
_entry.id   AF-A0A162QUQ6-F1
#
_cell.length_a   1.000
_cell.length_b   1.000
_cell.length_c   1.000
_cell.angle_alpha   90.00
_cell.angle_beta   90.00
_cell.angle_gamma   90.00
#
_symmetry.space_group_name_H-M   'P 1'
#
loop_
_entity.id
_entity.type
_entity.pdbx_description
1 polymer ?
#
loop_
_entity_poly.entity_id
_entity_poly.type
_entity_poly.pdbx_seq_one_letter_code
_entity_poly.pdbx_strand_id
1 'polypeptide(L)'
;MVPPIPKERELLIINLLQHNASHSEIMPRLPGVGSSTITRIRKQMSIPINARPAGRQPLVSEPTKRYVARLLRTGELEGPRTVQRYLGSIGIEMTLQGIRKMIKGLGFKAKRKVKTNFVSNKNRAIRLKWAKQHKHLTVDQ
;
A
#
# COMPACT_ATOMS: atom_id res chain seq x y z
N MET A 1 28.50 39.94 -17.89
CA MET A 1 29.09 38.66 -17.40
C MET A 1 28.78 38.55 -15.92
N VAL A 2 28.27 37.41 -15.45
CA VAL A 2 28.06 37.20 -14.00
C VAL A 2 29.43 36.90 -13.39
N PRO A 3 29.89 37.63 -12.36
CA PRO A 3 31.18 37.37 -11.74
C PRO A 3 31.25 35.94 -11.19
N PRO A 4 32.41 35.26 -11.30
CA PRO A 4 32.58 33.93 -10.74
C PRO A 4 32.33 33.95 -9.24
N ILE A 5 31.63 32.93 -8.74
CA ILE A 5 31.34 32.79 -7.31
C ILE A 5 32.66 32.53 -6.56
N PRO A 6 32.86 33.11 -5.36
CA PRO A 6 34.00 32.79 -4.51
C PRO A 6 34.11 31.28 -4.23
N LYS A 7 35.32 30.72 -4.31
CA LYS A 7 35.57 29.27 -4.11
C LYS A 7 34.96 28.70 -2.83
N GLU A 8 34.98 29.45 -1.73
CA GLU A 8 34.39 29.04 -0.45
C GLU A 8 32.88 28.78 -0.57
N ARG A 9 32.17 29.64 -1.28
CA ARG A 9 30.72 29.50 -1.51
C ARG A 9 30.42 28.31 -2.43
N GLU A 10 31.29 28.06 -3.42
CA GLU A 10 31.16 26.88 -4.29
C GLU A 10 31.30 25.59 -3.50
N LEU A 11 32.30 25.50 -2.61
CA LEU A 11 32.50 24.35 -1.71
C LEU A 11 31.29 24.13 -0.79
N LEU A 12 30.71 25.19 -0.24
CA LEU A 12 29.49 25.09 0.57
C LEU A 12 28.30 24.56 -0.24
N ILE A 13 28.12 25.03 -1.48
CA ILE A 13 27.05 24.52 -2.37
C ILE A 13 27.25 23.03 -2.66
N ILE A 14 28.49 22.62 -2.97
CA ILE A 14 28.83 21.22 -3.23
C ILE A 14 28.50 20.35 -2.01
N ASN A 15 28.93 20.77 -0.82
CA ASN A 15 28.66 20.05 0.42
C ASN A 15 27.15 19.91 0.67
N LEU A 16 26.38 20.99 0.51
CA LEU A 16 24.92 20.97 0.66
C LEU A 16 24.23 20.05 -0.35
N LEU A 17 24.69 20.05 -1.61
CA LEU A 17 24.18 19.16 -2.65
C LEU A 17 24.50 17.68 -2.36
N GLN A 18 25.69 17.38 -1.84
CA GLN A 18 26.06 16.03 -1.41
C GLN A 18 25.19 15.53 -0.25
N HIS A 19 24.75 16.44 0.63
CA HIS A 19 23.80 16.16 1.71
C HIS A 19 22.32 16.25 1.29
N ASN A 20 22.02 16.24 -0.02
CA ASN A 20 20.66 16.25 -0.58
C ASN A 20 19.81 17.49 -0.25
N ALA A 21 20.45 18.62 0.06
CA ALA A 21 19.72 19.84 0.31
C ALA A 21 18.98 20.31 -0.95
N SER A 22 17.75 20.79 -0.77
CA SER A 22 16.95 21.33 -1.86
C SER A 22 17.47 22.70 -2.33
N HIS A 23 17.22 23.08 -3.59
CA HIS A 23 17.52 24.44 -4.05
C HIS A 23 16.82 25.49 -3.15
N SER A 24 15.59 25.21 -2.70
CA SER A 24 14.83 26.03 -1.74
C SER A 24 15.47 26.11 -0.34
N GLU A 25 16.25 25.12 0.08
CA GLU A 25 17.03 25.17 1.33
C GLU A 25 18.38 25.87 1.16
N ILE A 26 19.00 25.75 -0.01
CA ILE A 26 20.32 26.31 -0.31
C ILE A 26 20.23 27.82 -0.55
N MET A 27 19.24 28.28 -1.33
CA MET A 27 19.13 29.69 -1.74
C MET A 27 19.00 30.67 -0.56
N PRO A 28 18.21 30.41 0.50
CA PRO A 28 18.13 31.30 1.67
C PRO A 28 19.44 31.39 2.46
N ARG A 29 20.28 30.34 2.42
CA ARG A 29 21.57 30.30 3.14
C ARG A 29 22.69 31.06 2.44
N LEU A 30 22.53 31.29 1.13
CA LEU A 30 23.56 31.89 0.27
C LEU A 30 22.98 33.06 -0.52
N PRO A 31 22.90 34.27 0.06
CA PRO A 31 22.37 35.44 -0.63
C PRO A 31 23.17 35.76 -1.90
N GLY A 32 22.45 36.00 -2.99
CA GLY A 32 23.01 36.26 -4.33
C GLY A 32 23.29 35.01 -5.17
N VAL A 33 23.07 33.79 -4.64
CA VAL A 33 23.18 32.55 -5.42
C VAL A 33 21.82 32.15 -5.99
N GLY A 34 21.69 32.22 -7.31
CA GLY A 34 20.48 31.77 -8.02
C GLY A 34 20.44 30.25 -8.27
N SER A 35 19.23 29.73 -8.51
CA SER A 35 18.99 28.31 -8.83
C SER A 35 19.77 27.82 -10.07
N SER A 36 19.98 28.70 -11.05
CA SER A 36 20.79 28.42 -12.25
C SER A 36 22.24 28.09 -11.89
N THR A 37 22.82 28.81 -10.93
CA THR A 37 24.19 28.57 -10.49
C THR A 37 24.33 27.26 -9.73
N ILE A 38 23.39 26.94 -8.85
CA ILE A 38 23.32 25.66 -8.15
C ILE A 38 23.23 24.51 -9.16
N THR A 39 22.38 24.66 -10.18
CA THR A 39 22.23 23.67 -11.26
C THR A 39 23.51 23.48 -12.06
N ARG A 40 24.21 24.57 -12.39
CA ARG A 40 25.49 24.55 -13.11
C ARG A 40 26.56 23.81 -12.30
N ILE A 41 26.74 24.16 -11.03
CA ILE A 41 27.72 23.52 -10.13
C ILE A 41 27.39 22.03 -9.98
N ARG A 42 26.11 21.69 -9.78
CA ARG A 42 25.66 20.29 -9.69
C ARG A 42 26.02 19.48 -10.93
N LYS A 43 25.78 20.04 -12.13
CA LYS A 43 26.12 19.40 -13.41
C LYS A 43 27.63 19.26 -13.59
N GLN A 44 28.40 20.29 -13.23
CA GLN A 44 29.86 20.28 -13.33
C GLN A 44 30.50 19.23 -12.42
N MET A 45 29.95 19.05 -11.22
CA MET A 45 30.42 18.10 -10.21
C MET A 45 29.74 16.72 -10.31
N SER A 46 28.91 16.49 -11.33
CA SER A 46 28.19 15.23 -11.57
C SER A 46 27.45 14.67 -10.35
N ILE A 47 26.90 15.57 -9.51
CA ILE A 47 26.20 15.15 -8.28
C ILE A 47 24.82 14.59 -8.65
N PRO A 48 24.47 13.37 -8.21
CA PRO A 48 23.20 12.74 -8.57
C PRO A 48 21.99 13.52 -8.04
N ILE A 49 20.91 13.52 -8.82
CA ILE A 49 19.61 14.01 -8.35
C ILE A 49 18.92 12.88 -7.62
N ASN A 50 18.76 13.02 -6.31
CA ASN A 50 17.86 12.13 -5.58
C ASN A 50 16.42 12.46 -5.98
N ALA A 51 15.79 11.49 -6.65
CA ALA A 51 14.38 11.58 -7.01
C ALA A 51 13.57 11.76 -5.73
N ARG A 52 12.84 12.87 -5.66
CA ARG A 52 11.88 13.05 -4.57
C ARG A 52 10.72 12.09 -4.79
N PRO A 53 10.11 11.57 -3.70
CA PRO A 53 8.87 10.82 -3.83
C PRO A 53 7.84 11.70 -4.51
N ALA A 54 7.50 11.34 -5.75
CA ALA A 54 6.52 12.06 -6.55
C ALA A 54 5.12 11.53 -6.25
N GLY A 55 4.14 12.43 -6.25
CA GLY A 55 2.73 12.09 -6.12
C GLY A 55 2.19 12.06 -4.68
N ARG A 56 0.92 11.68 -4.57
CA ARG A 56 0.19 11.63 -3.31
C ARG A 56 0.70 10.50 -2.42
N GLN A 57 1.06 10.83 -1.18
CA GLN A 57 1.44 9.82 -0.20
C GLN A 57 0.28 8.86 0.07
N PRO A 58 0.56 7.56 0.25
CA PRO A 58 -0.48 6.58 0.51
C PRO A 58 -1.16 6.86 1.86
N LEU A 59 -2.49 6.74 1.88
CA LEU A 59 -3.29 6.97 3.09
C LEU A 59 -2.92 6.01 4.23
N VAL A 60 -2.58 4.77 3.89
CA VAL A 60 -2.18 3.73 4.84
C VAL A 60 -0.67 3.53 4.74
N SER A 61 0.01 3.65 5.87
CA SER A 61 1.45 3.40 5.97
C SER A 61 1.80 1.94 5.65
N GLU A 62 3.01 1.69 5.15
CA GLU A 62 3.46 0.33 4.83
C GLU A 62 3.51 -0.61 6.07
N PRO A 63 3.96 -0.16 7.26
CA PRO A 63 3.87 -0.96 8.47
C PRO A 63 2.44 -1.38 8.81
N THR A 64 1.49 -0.45 8.73
CA THR A 64 0.06 -0.75 9.00
C THR A 64 -0.49 -1.76 8.00
N LYS A 65 -0.13 -1.65 6.71
CA LYS A 65 -0.52 -2.64 5.70
C LYS A 65 0.03 -4.04 6.01
N ARG A 66 1.30 -4.15 6.43
CA ARG A 66 1.92 -5.43 6.82
C ARG A 66 1.21 -6.04 8.02
N TYR A 67 0.84 -5.21 9.01
CA TYR A 67 0.08 -5.65 10.16
C TYR A 67 -1.30 -6.18 9.77
N VAL A 68 -2.04 -5.42 8.95
CA VAL A 68 -3.33 -5.87 8.41
C VAL A 68 -3.19 -7.18 7.63
N ALA A 69 -2.13 -7.33 6.83
CA ALA A 69 -1.84 -8.58 6.13
C ALA A 69 -1.59 -9.75 7.10
N ARG A 70 -0.93 -9.53 8.23
CA ARG A 70 -0.78 -10.53 9.28
C ARG A 70 -2.14 -10.95 9.84
N LEU A 71 -2.97 -9.99 10.24
CA LEU A 71 -4.30 -10.25 10.79
C LEU A 71 -5.23 -11.00 9.83
N LEU A 72 -5.14 -10.68 8.53
CA LEU A 72 -5.87 -11.40 7.49
C LEU A 72 -5.37 -12.85 7.32
N ARG A 73 -4.07 -13.12 7.54
CA ARG A 73 -3.50 -14.48 7.47
C ARG A 73 -3.81 -15.32 8.71
N THR A 74 -3.81 -14.70 9.89
CA THR A 74 -4.16 -15.36 11.16
C THR A 74 -5.67 -15.59 11.31
N GLY A 75 -6.48 -14.91 10.50
CA GLY A 75 -7.94 -15.02 10.52
C GLY A 75 -8.62 -14.11 11.54
N GLU A 76 -7.86 -13.25 12.23
CA GLU A 76 -8.40 -12.22 13.15
C GLU A 76 -9.25 -11.19 12.41
N LEU A 77 -8.95 -10.95 11.12
CA LEU A 77 -9.79 -10.17 10.22
C LEU A 77 -10.35 -11.07 9.11
N GLU A 78 -11.67 -11.20 9.06
CA GLU A 78 -12.34 -12.06 8.08
C GLU A 78 -12.35 -11.51 6.65
N GLY A 79 -12.28 -10.18 6.46
CA GLY A 79 -12.36 -9.59 5.13
C GLY A 79 -12.43 -8.06 5.08
N PRO A 80 -12.83 -7.48 3.93
CA PRO A 80 -12.73 -6.04 3.72
C PRO A 80 -13.52 -5.18 4.72
N ARG A 81 -14.69 -5.65 5.17
CA ARG A 81 -15.51 -4.88 6.14
C ARG A 81 -14.93 -4.88 7.55
N THR A 82 -14.28 -5.97 7.97
CA THR A 82 -13.60 -6.02 9.29
C THR A 82 -12.33 -5.18 9.25
N VAL A 83 -11.58 -5.23 8.15
CA VAL A 83 -10.43 -4.34 7.91
C VAL A 83 -10.85 -2.87 7.93
N GLN A 84 -11.99 -2.51 7.33
CA GLN A 84 -12.47 -1.12 7.34
C GLN A 84 -12.78 -0.62 8.75
N ARG A 85 -13.46 -1.45 9.56
CA ARG A 85 -13.72 -1.13 10.96
C ARG A 85 -12.44 -1.00 11.78
N TYR A 86 -11.48 -1.91 11.58
CA TYR A 86 -10.18 -1.84 12.23
C TYR A 86 -9.42 -0.56 11.87
N LEU A 87 -9.36 -0.21 10.58
CA LEU A 87 -8.71 1.03 10.15
C LEU A 87 -9.41 2.27 10.71
N GLY A 88 -10.74 2.30 10.72
CA GLY A 88 -11.50 3.37 11.37
C GLY A 88 -11.18 3.50 12.86
N SER A 89 -11.04 2.37 13.59
CA SER A 89 -10.70 2.39 15.02
C SER A 89 -9.30 2.95 15.32
N ILE A 90 -8.38 2.94 14.34
CA ILE A 90 -7.06 3.56 14.46
C ILE A 90 -6.99 4.94 13.79
N GLY A 91 -8.15 5.53 13.43
CA GLY A 91 -8.26 6.88 12.87
C GLY A 91 -8.03 6.97 11.35
N ILE A 92 -8.04 5.83 10.63
CA ILE A 92 -7.85 5.80 9.18
C ILE A 92 -9.17 5.52 8.48
N GLU A 93 -9.82 6.59 8.04
CA GLU A 93 -11.06 6.52 7.26
C GLU A 93 -10.78 6.22 5.78
N MET A 94 -11.22 5.06 5.32
CA MET A 94 -11.05 4.64 3.94
C MET A 94 -12.32 4.00 3.39
N THR A 95 -12.64 4.30 2.13
CA THR A 95 -13.78 3.68 1.45
C THR A 95 -13.58 2.16 1.32
N LEU A 96 -14.68 1.41 1.34
CA LEU A 96 -14.63 -0.04 1.16
C LEU A 96 -13.94 -0.47 -0.16
N GLN A 97 -14.06 0.35 -1.21
CA GLN A 97 -13.37 0.10 -2.47
C GLN A 97 -11.85 0.31 -2.36
N GLY A 98 -11.41 1.34 -1.62
CA GLY A 98 -9.99 1.54 -1.30
C GLY A 98 -9.41 0.37 -0.51
N ILE A 99 -10.17 -0.13 0.48
CA ILE A 99 -9.82 -1.33 1.25
C ILE A 99 -9.63 -2.54 0.33
N ARG A 100 -10.58 -2.81 -0.57
CA ARG A 100 -10.48 -3.94 -1.51
C ARG A 100 -9.25 -3.83 -2.41
N LYS A 101 -8.93 -2.63 -2.91
CA LYS A 101 -7.72 -2.39 -3.71
C LYS A 101 -6.46 -2.64 -2.88
N MET A 102 -6.41 -2.16 -1.64
CA MET A 102 -5.29 -2.38 -0.72
C MET A 102 -5.08 -3.88 -0.47
N ILE A 103 -6.14 -4.60 -0.10
CA ILE A 103 -6.09 -6.06 0.17
C ILE A 103 -5.64 -6.83 -1.08
N LYS A 104 -6.13 -6.45 -2.27
CA LYS A 104 -5.69 -7.03 -3.54
C LYS A 104 -4.20 -6.77 -3.80
N GLY A 105 -3.71 -5.56 -3.52
CA GLY A 105 -2.30 -5.20 -3.64
C GLY A 105 -1.39 -5.97 -2.68
N LEU A 106 -1.92 -6.40 -1.53
CA LEU A 106 -1.24 -7.27 -0.57
C LEU A 106 -1.21 -8.75 -0.98
N GLY A 107 -1.76 -9.09 -2.15
CA GLY A 107 -1.75 -10.45 -2.70
C GLY A 107 -2.92 -11.33 -2.27
N PHE A 108 -3.87 -10.82 -1.49
CA PHE A 108 -5.05 -11.59 -1.10
C PHE A 108 -6.04 -11.67 -2.26
N LYS A 109 -6.59 -12.87 -2.46
CA LYS A 109 -7.62 -13.16 -3.46
C LYS A 109 -8.89 -13.60 -2.75
N ALA A 110 -10.04 -13.29 -3.37
CA ALA A 110 -11.30 -13.82 -2.89
C ALA A 110 -11.27 -15.36 -2.98
N LYS A 111 -11.62 -16.03 -1.87
CA LYS A 111 -11.79 -17.49 -1.88
C LYS A 111 -12.93 -17.82 -2.83
N ARG A 112 -12.69 -18.75 -3.77
CA ARG A 112 -13.77 -19.28 -4.61
C ARG A 112 -14.75 -20.00 -3.70
N LYS A 113 -16.03 -19.60 -3.73
CA LYS A 113 -17.08 -20.30 -2.99
C LYS A 113 -17.11 -21.76 -3.45
N VAL A 114 -17.03 -22.69 -2.49
CA VAL A 114 -17.21 -24.11 -2.78
C VAL A 114 -18.60 -24.27 -3.36
N LYS A 115 -18.69 -24.86 -4.56
CA LYS A 115 -19.98 -25.22 -5.14
C LYS A 115 -20.51 -26.38 -4.29
N THR A 116 -21.41 -26.09 -3.35
CA THR A 116 -22.23 -27.13 -2.76
C THR A 116 -23.21 -27.62 -3.82
N ASN A 117 -23.47 -28.92 -3.88
CA ASN A 117 -24.50 -29.46 -4.77
C ASN A 117 -25.81 -28.74 -4.45
N PHE A 118 -26.38 -28.07 -5.45
CA PHE A 118 -27.64 -27.36 -5.29
C PHE A 118 -28.74 -28.36 -4.92
N VAL A 119 -29.18 -28.35 -3.66
CA VAL A 119 -30.29 -29.20 -3.22
C VAL A 119 -31.59 -28.47 -3.50
N SER A 120 -32.08 -28.64 -4.73
CA SER A 120 -33.39 -28.18 -5.14
C SER A 120 -34.48 -28.73 -4.22
N ASN A 121 -35.62 -28.05 -4.12
CA ASN A 121 -36.75 -28.54 -3.32
C ASN A 121 -37.20 -29.94 -3.77
N LYS A 122 -37.14 -30.22 -5.08
CA LYS A 122 -37.39 -31.54 -5.66
C LYS A 122 -36.40 -32.58 -5.14
N ASN A 123 -35.10 -32.27 -5.14
CA ASN A 123 -34.07 -33.18 -4.65
C ASN A 123 -34.17 -33.40 -3.13
N ARG A 124 -34.57 -32.39 -2.35
CA ARG A 124 -34.87 -32.56 -0.91
C ARG A 124 -36.03 -33.52 -0.70
N ALA A 125 -37.12 -33.36 -1.44
CA ALA A 125 -38.28 -34.23 -1.33
C ALA A 125 -37.96 -35.69 -1.70
N ILE A 126 -37.20 -35.91 -2.78
CA ILE A 126 -36.74 -37.25 -3.19
C ILE A 126 -35.87 -37.88 -2.11
N ARG A 127 -34.88 -37.14 -1.59
CA ARG A 127 -34.01 -37.62 -0.51
C ARG A 127 -34.79 -37.94 0.76
N LEU A 128 -35.75 -37.10 1.13
CA LEU A 128 -36.62 -37.32 2.28
C LEU A 128 -37.51 -38.55 2.09
N LYS A 129 -38.09 -38.74 0.90
CA LYS A 129 -38.89 -39.92 0.57
C LYS A 129 -38.06 -41.19 0.67
N TRP A 130 -36.86 -41.19 0.08
CA TRP A 130 -35.94 -42.32 0.14
C TRP A 130 -35.55 -42.64 1.59
N ALA A 131 -35.19 -41.64 2.40
CA ALA A 131 -34.83 -41.83 3.81
C ALA A 131 -36.00 -42.37 4.64
N LYS A 132 -37.23 -41.92 4.40
CA LYS A 132 -38.42 -42.47 5.05
C LYS A 132 -38.68 -43.92 4.66
N GLN A 133 -38.50 -44.26 3.38
CA GLN A 133 -38.68 -45.63 2.87
C GLN A 133 -37.65 -46.61 3.43
N HIS A 134 -36.42 -46.15 3.65
CA HIS A 134 -35.30 -46.98 4.10
C HIS A 134 -34.92 -46.71 5.57
N LYS A 135 -35.88 -46.25 6.38
CA LYS A 135 -35.65 -45.88 7.79
C LYS A 135 -35.08 -47.04 8.63
N HIS A 136 -35.44 -48.27 8.27
CA HIS A 136 -35.03 -49.51 8.94
C HIS A 136 -34.00 -50.30 8.14
N LEU A 137 -33.35 -49.68 7.15
CA LEU A 137 -32.30 -50.32 6.38
C LEU A 137 -31.06 -50.46 7.26
N THR A 138 -30.93 -51.59 7.93
CA THR A 138 -29.71 -52.06 8.57
C THR A 138 -28.82 -52.71 7.51
N VAL A 139 -27.52 -52.40 7.55
CA VAL A 139 -26.53 -53.12 6.74
C VAL A 139 -26.27 -54.44 7.47
N ASP A 140 -26.56 -55.56 6.82
CA ASP A 140 -26.17 -56.87 7.35
C ASP A 140 -24.63 -56.91 7.43
N GLN A 141 -24.10 -57.21 8.62
CA GLN A 141 -22.67 -57.28 8.91
C GLN A 141 -22.05 -58.58 8.42
#